data_AF-E2S7H5-F1
#
_entry.id   AF-E2S7H5-F1
#
_cell.length_a   1.000
_cell.length_b   1.000
_cell.length_c   1.000
_cell.angle_alpha   90.00
_cell.angle_beta   90.00
_cell.angle_gamma   90.00
#
_symmetry.space_group_name_H-M   'P 1'
#
loop_
_entity.id
_entity.type
_entity.pdbx_description
1 polymer ?
#
loop_
_entity_poly.entity_id
_entity_poly.type
_entity_poly.pdbx_seq_one_letter_code
_entity_poly.pdbx_strand_id
1 'polypeptide(L)'
;MQQHHQNHSEQRTRDWLLTIPADGDKGVSRDEVESKLASDSAYIGQLEKGKSGYLHWQIYLSHDQPIRFSTLKNKLPTAHLEPRRGTAREAVAYVTKEQTRVQGELPLVKGEIDFKESQGQRSDLEELREEIMSSNCKLSSLLASNENAW
;
A
#
# COMPACT_ATOMS: atom_id res chain seq x y z
N MET A 1 24.07 33.42 4.56
CA MET A 1 22.72 32.84 4.46
C MET A 1 22.88 31.33 4.39
N GLN A 2 22.55 30.61 5.45
CA GLN A 2 22.66 29.15 5.47
C GLN A 2 21.42 28.57 4.78
N GLN A 3 21.60 27.97 3.61
CA GLN A 3 20.54 27.21 2.95
C GLN A 3 20.32 25.93 3.77
N HIS A 4 19.26 25.89 4.56
CA HIS A 4 18.77 24.65 5.19
C HIS A 4 18.28 23.70 4.08
N HIS A 5 19.21 22.94 3.47
CA HIS A 5 18.84 21.73 2.77
C HIS A 5 18.32 20.75 3.82
N GLN A 6 17.00 20.59 3.91
CA GLN A 6 16.43 19.53 4.73
C GLN A 6 16.88 18.17 4.16
N ASN A 7 17.84 17.54 4.82
CA ASN A 7 18.31 16.20 4.50
C ASN A 7 17.20 15.18 4.84
N HIS A 8 16.29 14.92 3.90
CA HIS A 8 15.28 13.86 4.02
C HIS A 8 15.89 12.45 4.22
N SER A 9 17.19 12.28 3.93
CA SER A 9 17.93 11.02 4.04
C SER A 9 18.09 10.47 5.47
N GLU A 10 17.96 11.33 6.48
CA GLU A 10 18.14 10.96 7.91
C GLU A 10 16.82 10.69 8.64
N GLN A 11 15.67 10.87 7.98
CA GLN A 11 14.38 10.61 8.61
C GLN A 11 14.24 9.12 8.95
N ARG A 12 13.82 8.84 10.20
CA ARG A 12 13.58 7.49 10.71
C ARG A 12 12.16 7.36 11.21
N THR A 13 11.43 6.39 10.69
CA THR A 13 10.11 6.01 11.19
C THR A 13 9.94 4.50 11.05
N ARG A 14 8.99 3.95 11.80
CA ARG A 14 8.58 2.54 11.70
C ARG A 14 7.76 2.30 10.44
N ASP A 15 6.93 3.30 10.10
CA ASP A 15 5.88 3.16 9.11
C ASP A 15 6.14 4.02 7.87
N TRP A 16 6.14 3.39 6.71
CA TRP A 16 6.43 4.01 5.41
C TRP A 16 5.36 3.64 4.40
N LEU A 17 5.00 4.59 3.55
CA LEU A 17 4.29 4.34 2.30
C LEU A 17 5.32 4.30 1.17
N LEU A 18 5.21 3.28 0.33
CA LEU A 18 6.06 3.05 -0.81
C LEU A 18 5.22 3.07 -2.08
N THR A 19 5.71 3.79 -3.08
CA THR A 19 5.19 3.73 -4.45
C THR A 19 6.32 3.23 -5.35
N ILE A 20 6.17 2.01 -5.87
CA ILE A 20 7.21 1.34 -6.67
C ILE A 20 6.69 1.18 -8.10
N PRO A 21 7.41 1.68 -9.11
CA PRO A 21 7.21 1.29 -10.51
C PRO A 21 6.93 -0.20 -10.70
N ALA A 22 5.83 -0.57 -11.38
CA ALA A 22 5.60 -1.96 -11.78
C ALA A 22 5.90 -2.19 -13.26
N ASP A 23 5.80 -1.15 -14.09
CA ASP A 23 6.15 -1.18 -15.52
C ASP A 23 7.19 -0.11 -15.92
N GLY A 24 7.64 -0.21 -17.18
CA GLY A 24 8.67 0.65 -17.78
C GLY A 24 10.10 0.23 -17.44
N ASP A 25 11.09 1.05 -17.83
CA ASP A 25 12.53 0.76 -17.63
C ASP A 25 12.94 0.62 -16.15
N LYS A 26 12.10 1.09 -15.23
CA LYS A 26 12.32 1.03 -13.78
C LYS A 26 11.34 0.09 -13.07
N GLY A 27 10.52 -0.64 -13.82
CA GLY A 27 9.51 -1.54 -13.31
C GLY A 27 10.11 -2.65 -12.47
N VAL A 28 9.47 -2.94 -11.34
CA VAL A 28 9.86 -3.98 -10.40
C VAL A 28 8.74 -5.03 -10.38
N SER A 29 9.09 -6.28 -10.63
CA SER A 29 8.13 -7.38 -10.60
C SER A 29 7.65 -7.65 -9.17
N ARG A 30 6.51 -8.35 -9.05
CA ARG A 30 5.96 -8.81 -7.77
C ARG A 30 7.02 -9.56 -6.95
N ASP A 31 7.64 -10.59 -7.54
CA ASP A 31 8.65 -11.41 -6.87
C ASP A 31 9.86 -10.59 -6.39
N GLU A 32 10.28 -9.57 -7.15
CA GLU A 32 11.38 -8.72 -6.76
C GLU A 32 10.99 -7.79 -5.59
N VAL A 33 9.76 -7.27 -5.59
CA VAL A 33 9.23 -6.52 -4.43
C VAL A 33 9.18 -7.42 -3.20
N GLU A 34 8.60 -8.61 -3.29
CA GLU A 34 8.49 -9.56 -2.18
C GLU A 34 9.85 -10.01 -1.67
N SER A 35 10.80 -10.30 -2.58
CA SER A 35 12.17 -10.69 -2.26
C SER A 35 12.92 -9.56 -1.54
N LYS A 36 12.81 -8.32 -2.03
CA LYS A 36 13.40 -7.17 -1.35
C LYS A 36 12.74 -6.99 0.01
N LEU A 37 11.41 -7.01 0.11
CA LEU A 37 10.73 -6.83 1.38
C LEU A 37 10.75 -8.07 2.30
N ALA A 38 11.40 -9.16 1.89
CA ALA A 38 11.41 -10.42 2.62
C ALA A 38 12.08 -10.30 4.01
N SER A 39 12.98 -9.34 4.21
CA SER A 39 13.60 -9.09 5.51
C SER A 39 12.78 -8.18 6.44
N ASP A 40 11.71 -7.56 5.95
CA ASP A 40 10.96 -6.55 6.71
C ASP A 40 9.84 -7.20 7.55
N SER A 41 9.44 -6.54 8.64
CA SER A 41 8.55 -7.12 9.66
C SER A 41 7.14 -7.37 9.11
N ALA A 42 6.47 -6.33 8.60
CA ALA A 42 5.14 -6.46 8.02
C ALA A 42 4.91 -5.47 6.88
N TYR A 43 4.20 -5.89 5.84
CA TYR A 43 3.75 -5.01 4.77
C TYR A 43 2.40 -5.45 4.21
N ILE A 44 1.67 -4.48 3.67
CA ILE A 44 0.47 -4.70 2.85
C ILE A 44 0.50 -3.76 1.65
N GLY A 45 0.13 -4.24 0.49
CA GLY A 45 0.06 -3.41 -0.70
C GLY A 45 -0.70 -4.07 -1.83
N GLN A 46 -0.81 -3.34 -2.94
CA GLN A 46 -1.48 -3.83 -4.14
C GLN A 46 -0.88 -3.18 -5.38
N LEU A 47 -1.15 -3.78 -6.54
CA LEU A 47 -0.90 -3.16 -7.83
C LEU A 47 -1.99 -2.13 -8.12
N GLU A 48 -1.58 -0.90 -8.42
CA GLU A 48 -2.47 0.19 -8.79
C GLU A 48 -2.18 0.70 -10.21
N LYS A 49 -3.24 1.16 -10.88
CA LYS A 49 -3.18 1.86 -12.16
C LYS A 49 -3.41 3.35 -11.94
N GLY A 50 -2.38 4.15 -12.19
CA GLY A 50 -2.44 5.60 -12.12
C GLY A 50 -3.30 6.21 -13.24
N LYS A 51 -3.62 7.50 -13.13
CA LYS A 51 -4.46 8.22 -14.10
C LYS A 51 -3.92 8.19 -15.53
N SER A 52 -2.60 8.16 -15.70
CA SER A 52 -1.92 8.05 -17.01
C SER A 52 -1.91 6.62 -17.57
N GLY A 53 -2.43 5.64 -16.83
CA GLY A 53 -2.36 4.22 -17.17
C GLY A 53 -1.11 3.50 -16.63
N TYR A 54 -0.21 4.22 -15.97
CA TYR A 54 1.01 3.69 -15.40
C TYR A 54 0.76 2.78 -14.19
N LEU A 55 1.38 1.61 -14.17
CA LEU A 55 1.28 0.61 -13.11
C LEU A 55 2.35 0.82 -12.04
N HIS A 56 1.92 0.78 -10.79
CA HIS A 56 2.81 0.89 -9.64
C HIS A 56 2.29 0.09 -8.47
N TRP A 57 3.20 -0.47 -7.69
CA TRP A 57 2.90 -1.06 -6.40
C TRP A 57 2.75 0.04 -5.37
N GLN A 58 1.58 0.10 -4.75
CA GLN A 58 1.32 0.95 -3.60
C GLN A 58 1.36 0.08 -2.35
N ILE A 59 2.33 0.33 -1.47
CA ILE A 59 2.64 -0.54 -0.33
C ILE A 59 2.73 0.29 0.95
N TYR A 60 2.15 -0.21 2.02
CA TYR A 60 2.38 0.20 3.39
C TYR A 60 3.32 -0.79 4.06
N LEU A 61 4.37 -0.28 4.67
CA LEU A 61 5.43 -1.04 5.33
C LEU A 61 5.52 -0.61 6.80
N SER A 62 5.48 -1.57 7.71
CA SER A 62 5.60 -1.35 9.15
C SER A 62 6.74 -2.20 9.72
N HIS A 63 7.59 -1.56 10.52
CA HIS A 63 8.72 -2.20 11.18
C HIS A 63 8.59 -2.13 12.70
N ASP A 64 9.10 -3.16 13.37
CA ASP A 64 9.18 -3.16 14.84
C ASP A 64 10.08 -2.02 15.36
N GLN A 65 11.14 -1.70 14.61
CA GLN A 65 12.10 -0.66 14.94
C GLN A 65 12.19 0.41 13.84
N PRO A 66 12.37 1.71 14.21
CA PRO A 66 12.47 2.78 13.22
C PRO A 66 13.63 2.58 12.23
N ILE A 67 13.30 2.50 10.95
CA ILE A 67 14.25 2.36 9.83
C ILE A 67 14.51 3.72 9.17
N ARG A 68 15.73 3.94 8.66
CA ARG A 68 16.10 5.17 7.95
C ARG A 68 15.54 5.16 6.53
N PHE A 69 15.15 6.34 6.05
CA PHE A 69 14.83 6.59 4.65
C PHE A 69 15.92 6.04 3.72
N SER A 70 17.18 6.39 4.00
CA SER A 70 18.35 5.99 3.21
C SER A 70 18.50 4.47 3.12
N THR A 71 18.22 3.73 4.19
CA THR A 71 18.27 2.26 4.19
C THR A 71 17.23 1.67 3.24
N LEU A 72 15.98 2.13 3.33
CA LEU A 72 14.92 1.69 2.42
C LEU A 72 15.19 2.12 0.98
N LYS A 73 15.72 3.32 0.77
CA LYS A 73 16.04 3.85 -0.56
C LYS A 73 17.18 3.09 -1.23
N ASN A 74 18.18 2.64 -0.47
CA ASN A 74 19.24 1.80 -1.01
C ASN A 74 18.73 0.41 -1.42
N LYS A 75 17.77 -0.13 -0.66
CA LYS A 75 17.12 -1.42 -0.92
C LYS A 75 16.20 -1.36 -2.15
N LEU A 76 15.45 -0.26 -2.27
CA LEU A 76 14.49 0.01 -3.34
C LEU A 76 14.78 1.39 -3.97
N PRO A 77 15.81 1.49 -4.84
CA PRO A 77 16.25 2.78 -5.40
C PRO A 77 15.19 3.44 -6.28
N THR A 78 14.31 2.65 -6.90
CA THR A 78 13.21 3.14 -7.74
C THR A 78 11.97 3.54 -6.94
N ALA A 79 11.86 3.12 -5.67
CA ALA A 79 10.68 3.41 -4.85
C ALA A 79 10.63 4.87 -4.40
N HIS A 80 9.45 5.48 -4.48
CA HIS A 80 9.16 6.69 -3.73
C HIS A 80 8.78 6.29 -2.30
N LEU A 81 9.38 6.95 -1.30
CA LEU A 81 9.18 6.63 0.11
C LEU A 81 8.62 7.86 0.81
N GLU A 82 7.48 7.70 1.48
CA GLU A 82 6.87 8.73 2.29
C GLU A 82 6.66 8.20 3.72
N PRO A 83 6.96 8.99 4.77
CA PRO A 83 6.60 8.59 6.12
C PRO A 83 5.08 8.53 6.26
N ARG A 84 4.56 7.58 7.06
CA ARG A 84 3.13 7.50 7.34
C ARG A 84 2.58 8.83 7.86
N ARG A 85 1.44 9.24 7.30
CA ARG A 85 0.58 10.32 7.81
C ARG A 85 -0.77 9.73 8.22
N GLY A 86 -1.39 10.29 9.26
CA GLY A 86 -2.60 9.71 9.85
C GLY A 86 -2.29 8.39 10.55
N THR A 87 -3.31 7.59 10.85
CA THR A 87 -3.26 6.29 11.51
C THR A 87 -2.81 5.16 10.58
N ALA A 88 -2.33 4.04 11.15
CA ALA A 88 -2.01 2.82 10.41
C ALA A 88 -3.24 2.29 9.67
N ARG A 89 -4.46 2.43 10.23
CA ARG A 89 -5.70 2.03 9.56
C ARG A 89 -5.96 2.88 8.32
N GLU A 90 -5.78 4.20 8.40
CA GLU A 90 -5.91 5.11 7.25
C GLU A 90 -4.90 4.78 6.16
N ALA A 91 -3.63 4.56 6.54
CA ALA A 91 -2.59 4.20 5.59
C ALA A 91 -2.89 2.86 4.90
N VAL A 92 -3.30 1.84 5.66
CA VAL A 92 -3.70 0.54 5.10
C VAL A 92 -4.90 0.70 4.16
N ALA A 93 -5.96 1.38 4.59
CA ALA A 93 -7.14 1.62 3.75
C ALA A 93 -6.77 2.35 2.45
N TYR A 94 -5.87 3.33 2.52
CA TYR A 94 -5.37 4.07 1.37
C TYR A 94 -4.62 3.19 0.36
N VAL A 95 -3.73 2.30 0.84
CA VAL A 95 -2.98 1.39 -0.05
C VAL A 95 -3.80 0.20 -0.52
N THR A 96 -4.96 -0.08 0.08
CA THR A 96 -5.86 -1.17 -0.32
C THR A 96 -7.12 -0.69 -1.03
N LYS A 97 -7.18 0.58 -1.48
CA LYS A 97 -8.38 1.18 -2.06
C LYS A 97 -8.75 0.52 -3.40
N GLU A 98 -10.03 0.33 -3.67
CA GLU A 98 -10.45 -0.39 -4.89
C GLU A 98 -10.37 0.44 -6.15
N GLN A 99 -10.54 1.76 -6.04
CA GLN A 99 -10.71 2.67 -7.18
C GLN A 99 -9.56 2.62 -8.19
N THR A 100 -8.33 2.34 -7.72
CA THR A 100 -7.13 2.27 -8.55
C THR A 100 -6.53 0.87 -8.62
N ARG A 101 -7.14 -0.13 -7.96
CA ARG A 101 -6.62 -1.50 -7.91
C ARG A 101 -6.68 -2.14 -9.30
N VAL A 102 -5.60 -2.82 -9.69
CA VAL A 102 -5.61 -3.69 -10.87
C VAL A 102 -6.35 -4.99 -10.53
N GLN A 103 -7.46 -5.23 -11.23
CA GLN A 103 -8.27 -6.44 -11.06
C GLN A 103 -7.49 -7.69 -11.51
N GLY A 104 -7.59 -8.77 -10.73
CA GLY A 104 -6.91 -10.03 -11.00
C GLY A 104 -5.52 -10.19 -10.37
N GLU A 105 -4.95 -9.12 -9.82
CA GLU A 105 -3.68 -9.19 -9.09
C GLU A 105 -3.95 -9.35 -7.58
N LEU A 106 -3.29 -10.34 -6.95
CA LEU A 106 -3.43 -10.56 -5.51
C LEU A 106 -2.69 -9.45 -4.74
N PRO A 107 -3.22 -9.01 -3.58
CA PRO A 107 -2.48 -8.07 -2.73
C PRO A 107 -1.15 -8.70 -2.26
N LEU A 108 -0.17 -7.82 -2.04
CA LEU A 108 1.10 -8.13 -1.39
C LEU A 108 0.87 -8.07 0.12
N VAL A 109 1.03 -9.18 0.83
CA VAL A 109 0.80 -9.23 2.29
C VAL A 109 1.86 -10.08 2.97
N LYS A 110 2.47 -9.53 4.02
CA LYS A 110 3.37 -10.26 4.91
C LYS A 110 3.27 -9.72 6.33
N GLY A 111 3.33 -10.62 7.32
CA GLY A 111 3.38 -10.26 8.74
C GLY A 111 2.04 -9.75 9.27
N GLU A 112 2.05 -9.27 10.51
CA GLU A 112 0.87 -8.68 11.17
C GLU A 112 1.11 -7.18 11.39
N ILE A 113 0.18 -6.34 10.95
CA ILE A 113 0.24 -4.89 11.16
C ILE A 113 -0.37 -4.59 12.52
N ASP A 114 0.43 -4.01 13.42
CA ASP A 114 -0.06 -3.59 14.73
C ASP A 114 -0.85 -2.27 14.62
N PHE A 115 -2.17 -2.35 14.82
CA PHE A 115 -3.08 -1.21 14.82
C PHE A 115 -3.31 -0.59 16.22
N LYS A 116 -2.39 -0.79 17.19
CA LYS A 116 -2.44 -0.26 18.57
C LYS A 116 -2.38 1.28 18.71
N GLU A 117 -2.88 2.01 17.72
CA GLU A 117 -3.12 3.43 17.87
C GLU A 117 -4.45 3.64 18.61
N SER A 118 -4.34 4.22 19.81
CA SER A 118 -5.42 4.56 20.71
C SER A 118 -6.51 5.37 19.99
N GLN A 119 -7.68 4.75 19.88
CA GLN A 119 -9.03 5.33 19.89
C GLN A 119 -9.16 6.81 19.51
N GLY A 120 -9.72 7.09 18.32
CA GLY A 120 -10.37 8.37 18.03
C GLY A 120 -10.24 8.88 16.60
N GLN A 121 -10.85 8.18 15.63
CA GLN A 121 -11.38 8.75 14.36
C GLN A 121 -12.10 7.67 13.53
N ARG A 122 -13.04 6.97 14.17
CA ARG A 122 -13.98 6.07 13.48
C ARG A 122 -15.27 6.83 13.21
N SER A 123 -15.42 7.36 12.00
CA SER A 123 -16.74 7.69 11.46
C SER A 123 -16.75 7.58 9.93
N ASP A 124 -15.74 8.11 9.24
CA ASP A 124 -15.81 8.26 7.78
C ASP A 124 -15.19 7.09 6.98
N LEU A 125 -14.33 6.28 7.59
CA LEU A 125 -13.59 5.22 6.89
C LEU A 125 -14.22 3.82 6.99
N GLU A 126 -15.05 3.59 8.01
CA GLU A 126 -15.83 2.35 8.14
C GLU A 126 -16.91 2.28 7.05
N GLU A 127 -17.46 3.44 6.66
CA GLU A 127 -18.45 3.57 5.59
C GLU A 127 -17.87 3.19 4.21
N LEU A 128 -16.64 3.63 3.90
CA LEU A 128 -15.97 3.25 2.65
C LEU A 128 -15.66 1.74 2.57
N ARG A 129 -15.35 1.10 3.72
CA ARG A 129 -14.99 -0.33 3.76
C ARG A 129 -16.22 -1.23 3.62
N GLU A 130 -17.33 -0.87 4.28
CA GLU A 130 -18.61 -1.56 4.15
C GLU A 130 -19.13 -1.48 2.71
N GLU A 131 -18.94 -0.35 2.02
CA GLU A 131 -19.38 -0.16 0.64
C GLU A 131 -18.60 -1.02 -0.38
N ILE A 132 -17.29 -1.18 -0.15
CA ILE A 132 -16.39 -2.08 -0.91
C ILE A 132 -16.80 -3.56 -0.73
N MET A 133 -17.01 -4.00 0.51
CA MET A 133 -17.43 -5.38 0.80
C MET A 133 -18.86 -5.68 0.32
N SER A 134 -19.77 -4.71 0.41
CA SER A 134 -21.17 -4.85 -0.04
C SER A 134 -21.31 -4.84 -1.56
N SER A 135 -20.53 -4.01 -2.27
CA SER A 135 -20.58 -3.92 -3.73
C SER A 135 -20.02 -5.16 -4.42
N ASN A 136 -18.95 -5.76 -3.88
CA ASN A 136 -18.39 -6.99 -4.45
C ASN A 136 -19.26 -8.23 -4.15
N CYS A 137 -20.03 -8.22 -3.06
CA CYS A 137 -20.96 -9.30 -2.73
C CYS A 137 -22.24 -9.26 -3.59
N LYS A 138 -22.73 -8.07 -3.96
CA LYS A 138 -23.89 -7.93 -4.85
C LYS A 138 -23.58 -8.31 -6.30
N LEU A 139 -22.40 -7.94 -6.82
CA LEU A 139 -22.03 -8.28 -8.21
C LEU A 139 -21.79 -9.79 -8.39
N SER A 140 -21.11 -10.44 -7.43
CA SER A 140 -20.93 -11.89 -7.43
C SER A 140 -22.25 -12.65 -7.30
N SER A 141 -23.16 -12.20 -6.43
CA SER A 141 -24.50 -12.81 -6.30
C SER A 141 -25.39 -12.61 -7.54
N LEU A 142 -25.23 -11.50 -8.26
CA LEU A 142 -26.02 -11.17 -9.45
C LEU A 142 -25.52 -11.91 -10.70
N LEU A 143 -24.21 -12.15 -10.81
CA LEU A 143 -23.62 -12.98 -11.87
C LEU A 143 -23.95 -14.47 -11.66
N ALA A 144 -23.91 -14.96 -10.42
CA ALA A 144 -24.24 -16.35 -10.10
C ALA A 144 -25.72 -16.73 -10.35
N SER A 145 -26.62 -15.76 -10.41
CA SER A 145 -28.05 -16.01 -10.66
C SER A 145 -28.42 -16.04 -12.15
N ASN A 146 -27.55 -15.55 -13.04
CA ASN A 146 -27.87 -15.44 -14.48
C ASN A 146 -27.26 -16.56 -15.35
N GLU A 147 -26.55 -17.52 -14.75
CA GLU A 147 -25.97 -18.67 -15.48
C GLU A 147 -26.90 -19.89 -15.58
N ASN A 148 -28.11 -19.83 -14.98
CA ASN A 148 -29.08 -20.94 -15.00
C ASN A 148 -30.38 -20.62 -15.78
N ALA A 149 -30.31 -19.72 -16.78
CA ALA A 149 -31.44 -19.44 -17.66
C ALA A 149 -31.14 -19.85 -19.12
N TRP A 150 -31.07 -21.16 -19.35
CA TRP A 150 -31.27 -21.80 -20.66
C TRP A 150 -32.15 -23.02 -20.49
#